data_AF-A0A5C8TJR6-F1
#
_entry.id   AF-A0A5C8TJR6-F1
#
_cell.length_a   1.000
_cell.length_b   1.000
_cell.length_c   1.000
_cell.angle_alpha   90.00
_cell.angle_beta   90.00
_cell.angle_gamma   90.00
#
_symmetry.space_group_name_H-M   'P 1'
#
loop_
_entity.id
_entity.type
_entity.pdbx_description
1 polymer ?
#
loop_
_entity_poly.entity_id
_entity_poly.type
_entity_poly.pdbx_seq_one_letter_code
_entity_poly.pdbx_strand_id
1 'polypeptide(L)'
;MNRLLSRGGIALLLAMGLPGAVEQAHAASSAMSRVAFACPAGRTLTVEFDTADLNAPAVVHPPAGPSVTLPVEPHADGIQYGDASHELRGKGRTVTWTEAGKPPLTCTEVRSGK
;
A
#
# COMPACT_ATOMS: atom_id res chain seq x y z
N MET A 1 -28.10 77.00 -12.39
CA MET A 1 -29.01 76.69 -11.26
C MET A 1 -30.06 75.70 -11.78
N ASN A 2 -30.49 74.61 -11.16
CA ASN A 2 -30.14 73.87 -9.95
C ASN A 2 -30.52 72.40 -10.24
N ARG A 3 -29.65 71.46 -9.88
CA ARG A 3 -29.86 70.02 -10.06
C ARG A 3 -30.85 69.52 -8.99
N LEU A 4 -31.89 68.81 -9.45
CA LEU A 4 -32.83 68.10 -8.58
C LEU A 4 -32.09 66.96 -7.86
N LEU A 5 -32.15 67.00 -6.53
CA LEU A 5 -31.78 65.89 -5.66
C LEU A 5 -32.82 64.77 -5.81
N SER A 6 -32.37 63.57 -6.16
CA SER A 6 -33.13 62.34 -5.91
C SER A 6 -32.33 61.45 -4.96
N ARG A 7 -32.93 61.22 -3.80
CA ARG A 7 -32.47 60.36 -2.71
C ARG A 7 -32.83 58.93 -3.08
N GLY A 8 -31.93 57.98 -2.90
CA GLY A 8 -32.32 56.58 -3.01
C GLY A 8 -31.17 55.59 -2.88
N GLY A 9 -31.09 54.96 -1.71
CA GLY A 9 -30.71 53.55 -1.61
C GLY A 9 -29.22 53.26 -1.52
N ILE A 10 -28.71 53.20 -0.29
CA ILE A 10 -27.56 52.37 0.07
C ILE A 10 -27.93 50.91 -0.27
N ALA A 11 -27.30 50.33 -1.28
CA ALA A 11 -27.31 48.89 -1.48
C ALA A 11 -25.95 48.34 -1.03
N LEU A 12 -25.93 47.92 0.22
CA LEU A 12 -24.86 47.16 0.86
C LEU A 12 -24.71 45.82 0.11
N LEU A 13 -23.75 45.73 -0.82
CA LEU A 13 -23.42 44.45 -1.45
C LEU A 13 -22.56 43.66 -0.47
N LEU A 14 -23.18 42.61 0.07
CA LEU A 14 -22.58 41.63 0.96
C LEU A 14 -21.32 41.03 0.34
N ALA A 15 -20.22 41.10 1.09
CA ALA A 15 -19.08 40.24 0.90
C ALA A 15 -19.51 38.78 1.19
N MET A 16 -19.52 37.93 0.16
CA MET A 16 -19.46 36.49 0.33
C MET A 16 -18.11 36.01 -0.19
N GLY A 17 -17.12 36.02 0.69
CA GLY A 17 -15.90 35.23 0.48
C GLY A 17 -16.30 33.76 0.50
N LEU A 18 -16.18 33.09 -0.64
CA LEU A 18 -16.29 31.64 -0.72
C LEU A 18 -15.15 31.04 0.10
N PRO A 19 -15.41 30.31 1.18
CA PRO A 19 -14.37 29.51 1.81
C PRO A 19 -13.89 28.52 0.76
N GLY A 20 -12.60 28.61 0.42
CA GLY A 20 -11.94 27.64 -0.43
C GLY A 20 -12.24 26.25 0.11
N ALA A 21 -12.80 25.40 -0.75
CA ALA A 21 -12.80 23.97 -0.52
C ALA A 21 -11.33 23.55 -0.40
N VAL A 22 -10.85 23.45 0.84
CA VAL A 22 -9.67 22.66 1.13
C VAL A 22 -10.08 21.22 0.86
N GLU A 23 -9.96 20.81 -0.40
CA GLU A 23 -9.91 19.41 -0.78
C GLU A 23 -8.66 18.87 -0.09
N GLN A 24 -8.82 18.45 1.16
CA GLN A 24 -7.80 17.74 1.90
C GLN A 24 -7.68 16.41 1.21
N ALA A 25 -6.82 16.37 0.19
CA ALA A 25 -6.24 15.15 -0.34
C ALA A 25 -5.61 14.46 0.86
N HIS A 26 -6.37 13.56 1.49
CA HIS A 26 -5.83 12.57 2.37
C HIS A 26 -4.87 11.78 1.49
N ALA A 27 -3.59 12.14 1.55
CA ALA A 27 -2.52 11.29 1.08
C ALA A 27 -2.73 9.98 1.82
N ALA A 28 -3.27 8.99 1.11
CA ALA A 28 -3.33 7.62 1.58
C ALA A 28 -1.88 7.24 1.85
N SER A 29 -1.47 7.34 3.12
CA SER A 29 -0.19 6.81 3.55
C SER A 29 -0.34 5.31 3.39
N SER A 30 0.30 4.72 2.38
CA SER A 30 0.26 3.28 2.19
C SER A 30 0.83 2.65 3.46
N ALA A 31 -0.01 1.91 4.18
CA ALA A 31 0.39 1.26 5.41
C ALA A 31 1.18 0.01 5.02
N MET A 32 2.46 0.17 4.69
CA MET A 32 3.31 -0.96 4.31
C MET A 32 3.91 -1.64 5.54
N SER A 33 3.79 -2.97 5.61
CA SER A 33 4.42 -3.81 6.62
C SER A 33 5.52 -4.64 6.00
N ARG A 34 6.73 -4.57 6.58
CA ARG A 34 7.87 -5.39 6.18
C ARG A 34 8.03 -6.54 7.16
N VAL A 35 7.96 -7.77 6.65
CA VAL A 35 8.06 -9.00 7.44
C VAL A 35 9.27 -9.80 6.98
N ALA A 36 10.10 -10.25 7.93
CA ALA A 36 11.25 -11.09 7.65
C ALA A 36 10.96 -12.56 8.01
N PHE A 37 11.44 -13.48 7.19
CA PHE A 37 11.30 -14.92 7.34
C PHE A 37 12.68 -15.57 7.34
N ALA A 38 12.96 -16.38 8.35
CA ALA A 38 14.15 -17.20 8.42
C ALA A 38 13.98 -18.43 7.53
N CYS A 39 14.96 -18.66 6.66
CA CYS A 39 15.00 -19.75 5.71
C CYS A 39 16.18 -20.71 6.02
N PRO A 40 16.19 -21.93 5.45
CA PRO A 40 17.32 -22.85 5.58
C PRO A 40 18.67 -22.22 5.21
N ALA A 41 19.72 -22.71 5.88
CA ALA A 41 21.10 -22.23 5.73
C ALA A 41 21.32 -20.75 6.13
N GLY A 42 20.56 -20.25 7.10
CA GLY A 42 20.72 -18.89 7.63
C GLY A 42 20.31 -17.78 6.66
N ARG A 43 19.62 -18.13 5.58
CA ARG A 43 19.10 -17.19 4.59
C ARG A 43 17.89 -16.45 5.15
N THR A 44 17.64 -15.25 4.63
CA THR A 44 16.47 -14.44 5.00
C THR A 44 15.68 -14.09 3.74
N LEU A 45 14.37 -14.30 3.79
CA LEU A 45 13.40 -13.80 2.83
C LEU A 45 12.67 -12.63 3.50
N THR A 46 12.57 -11.49 2.83
CA THR A 46 11.79 -10.35 3.35
C THR A 46 10.63 -10.06 2.41
N VAL A 47 9.44 -9.80 2.94
CA VAL A 47 8.26 -9.47 2.15
C VAL A 47 7.66 -8.18 2.66
N GLU A 48 7.30 -7.29 1.75
CA GLU A 48 6.53 -6.09 2.03
C GLU A 48 5.09 -6.30 1.58
N PHE A 49 4.17 -6.13 2.51
CA PHE A 49 2.73 -6.22 2.29
C PHE A 49 2.11 -4.85 2.46
N ASP A 50 1.15 -4.50 1.63
CA ASP A 50 0.23 -3.41 1.96
C ASP A 50 -0.78 -3.92 3.00
N THR A 51 -0.94 -3.16 4.08
CA THR A 51 -1.86 -3.47 5.18
C THR A 51 -3.13 -2.62 5.15
N ALA A 52 -3.19 -1.62 4.25
CA ALA A 52 -4.40 -0.87 3.96
C ALA A 52 -5.22 -1.53 2.84
N ASP A 53 -4.58 -2.19 1.87
CA ASP A 53 -5.25 -2.95 0.79
C ASP A 53 -4.68 -4.37 0.65
N LEU A 54 -5.46 -5.36 1.07
CA LEU A 54 -5.07 -6.78 1.02
C LEU A 54 -5.04 -7.36 -0.41
N ASN A 55 -5.56 -6.65 -1.40
CA ASN A 55 -5.49 -7.04 -2.82
C ASN A 55 -4.31 -6.38 -3.54
N ALA A 56 -3.56 -5.51 -2.86
CA ALA A 56 -2.40 -4.88 -3.44
C ALA A 56 -1.27 -5.91 -3.67
N PRO A 57 -0.37 -5.66 -4.64
CA PRO A 57 0.80 -6.50 -4.84
C PRO A 57 1.72 -6.54 -3.62
N ALA A 58 2.42 -7.67 -3.43
CA ALA A 58 3.48 -7.80 -2.45
C ALA A 58 4.86 -7.60 -3.10
N VAL A 59 5.81 -7.02 -2.37
CA VAL A 59 7.21 -6.93 -2.83
C VAL A 59 8.06 -7.96 -2.09
N VAL A 60 8.57 -8.95 -2.81
CA VAL A 60 9.39 -10.03 -2.29
C VAL A 60 10.86 -9.73 -2.50
N HIS A 61 11.65 -9.80 -1.43
CA HIS A 61 13.11 -9.70 -1.44
C HIS A 61 13.69 -11.10 -1.18
N PRO A 62 13.98 -11.87 -2.24
CA PRO A 62 14.52 -13.22 -2.10
C PRO A 62 15.92 -13.19 -1.48
N PRO A 63 16.39 -14.31 -0.88
CA PRO A 63 17.74 -14.38 -0.33
C PRO A 63 18.86 -14.12 -1.34
N ALA A 64 18.58 -14.26 -2.64
CA ALA A 64 19.49 -13.98 -3.73
C ALA A 64 18.71 -13.53 -4.96
N GLY A 65 19.22 -12.51 -5.65
CA GLY A 65 18.58 -11.92 -6.82
C GLY A 65 17.87 -10.60 -6.52
N PRO A 66 17.23 -9.99 -7.54
CA PRO A 66 16.47 -8.76 -7.38
C PRO A 66 15.17 -8.97 -6.61
N SER A 67 14.63 -7.88 -6.06
CA SER A 67 13.27 -7.87 -5.53
C SER A 67 12.24 -8.04 -6.64
N VAL A 68 11.13 -8.71 -6.34
CA VAL A 68 10.05 -9.01 -7.29
C VAL A 68 8.72 -8.52 -6.73
N THR A 69 7.97 -7.75 -7.53
CA THR A 69 6.61 -7.33 -7.17
C THR A 69 5.60 -8.32 -7.74
N LEU A 70 4.79 -8.93 -6.90
CA LEU A 70 3.88 -10.00 -7.28
C LEU A 70 2.43 -9.59 -7.06
N PRO A 71 1.56 -9.71 -8.07
CA PRO A 71 0.13 -9.50 -7.89
C PRO A 71 -0.45 -10.59 -6.99
N VAL A 72 -1.56 -10.27 -6.31
CA VAL A 72 -2.34 -11.26 -5.56
C VAL A 72 -2.97 -12.28 -6.51
N GLU A 73 -2.99 -13.55 -6.11
CA GLU A 73 -3.69 -14.62 -6.83
C GLU A 73 -4.84 -15.21 -5.98
N PRO A 74 -5.91 -15.73 -6.62
CA PRO A 74 -6.99 -16.42 -5.92
C PRO A 74 -6.48 -17.63 -5.12
N HIS A 75 -6.85 -17.71 -3.86
CA HIS A 75 -6.46 -18.80 -2.96
C HIS A 75 -7.60 -19.13 -1.99
N ALA A 76 -7.62 -20.37 -1.49
CA ALA A 76 -8.67 -20.82 -0.57
C ALA A 76 -8.38 -20.47 0.90
N ASP A 77 -7.10 -20.44 1.28
CA ASP A 77 -6.63 -20.16 2.63
C ASP A 77 -5.21 -19.60 2.58
N GLY A 78 -4.86 -18.75 3.55
CA GLY A 78 -3.53 -18.15 3.65
C GLY A 78 -3.35 -16.94 2.75
N ILE A 79 -2.21 -16.86 2.07
CA ILE A 79 -1.89 -15.85 1.06
C ILE A 79 -1.28 -16.51 -0.17
N GLN A 80 -1.54 -15.95 -1.35
CA GLN A 80 -0.87 -16.35 -2.58
C GLN A 80 -0.65 -15.13 -3.46
N TYR A 81 0.60 -14.95 -3.88
CA TYR A 81 1.02 -13.93 -4.83
C TYR A 81 1.89 -14.61 -5.88
N GLY A 82 1.74 -14.26 -7.15
CA GLY A 82 2.42 -15.00 -8.19
C GLY A 82 2.44 -14.31 -9.55
N ASP A 83 3.43 -14.69 -10.35
CA ASP A 83 3.52 -14.40 -11.77
C ASP A 83 3.95 -15.68 -12.52
N ALA A 84 4.32 -15.55 -13.80
CA ALA A 84 4.70 -16.70 -14.62
C ALA A 84 5.98 -17.43 -14.16
N SER A 85 6.84 -16.79 -13.35
CA SER A 85 8.15 -17.31 -12.94
C SER A 85 8.35 -17.37 -11.43
N HIS A 86 7.45 -16.78 -10.64
CA HIS A 86 7.60 -16.64 -9.20
C HIS A 86 6.28 -16.90 -8.47
N GLU A 87 6.37 -17.49 -7.28
CA GLU A 87 5.24 -17.65 -6.38
C GLU A 87 5.67 -17.42 -4.94
N LEU A 88 4.89 -16.63 -4.20
CA LEU A 88 4.92 -16.57 -2.75
C LEU A 88 3.59 -17.11 -2.22
N ARG A 89 3.66 -18.22 -1.49
CA ARG A 89 2.49 -18.83 -0.87
C ARG A 89 2.68 -18.94 0.64
N GLY A 90 1.71 -18.51 1.43
CA GLY A 90 1.85 -18.42 2.87
C GLY A 90 0.65 -18.98 3.62
N LYS A 91 0.89 -19.54 4.81
CA LYS A 91 -0.15 -19.96 5.75
C LYS A 91 0.35 -19.81 7.18
N GLY A 92 -0.41 -19.08 8.00
CA GLY A 92 0.00 -18.75 9.35
C GLY A 92 1.33 -17.98 9.36
N ARG A 93 2.38 -18.61 9.90
CA ARG A 93 3.71 -17.99 10.05
C ARG A 93 4.76 -18.55 9.09
N THR A 94 4.33 -19.39 8.14
CA THR A 94 5.22 -20.07 7.20
C THR A 94 4.89 -19.60 5.79
N VAL A 95 5.93 -19.38 4.98
CA VAL A 95 5.83 -19.09 3.56
C VAL A 95 6.70 -20.04 2.75
N THR A 96 6.29 -20.32 1.52
CA THR A 96 7.10 -20.99 0.51
C THR A 96 7.33 -19.99 -0.63
N TRP A 97 8.60 -19.78 -0.94
CA TRP A 97 9.06 -19.00 -2.09
C TRP A 97 9.47 -19.93 -3.22
N THR A 98 8.92 -19.73 -4.41
CA THR A 98 9.22 -20.53 -5.60
C THR A 98 9.72 -19.61 -6.71
N GLU A 99 10.81 -20.00 -7.37
CA GLU A 99 11.31 -19.36 -8.59
C GLU A 99 11.52 -20.42 -9.67
N ALA A 100 11.17 -20.11 -10.90
CA ALA A 100 11.36 -21.02 -12.03
C ALA A 100 12.82 -21.49 -12.12
N GLY A 101 13.03 -22.80 -12.18
CA GLY A 101 14.36 -23.41 -12.25
C GLY A 101 15.12 -23.50 -10.92
N LYS A 102 14.53 -23.10 -9.79
CA LYS A 102 15.13 -23.26 -8.46
C LYS A 102 14.27 -24.16 -7.56
N PRO A 103 14.86 -24.90 -6.61
CA PRO A 103 14.10 -25.61 -5.57
C PRO A 103 13.27 -24.62 -4.72
N PRO A 104 12.03 -24.95 -4.35
CA PRO A 104 11.22 -24.13 -3.45
C PRO A 104 11.90 -23.92 -2.10
N LEU A 105 11.68 -22.74 -1.52
CA LEU A 105 12.28 -22.33 -0.26
C LEU A 105 11.20 -22.06 0.79
N THR A 106 11.06 -22.97 1.75
CA THR A 106 10.17 -22.77 2.90
C THR A 106 10.87 -21.95 3.98
N CYS A 107 10.23 -20.88 4.43
CA CYS A 107 10.73 -19.97 5.46
C CYS A 107 9.69 -19.74 6.55
N THR A 108 10.12 -19.38 7.76
CA THR A 108 9.25 -19.09 8.90
C THR A 108 9.49 -17.69 9.42
N GLU A 109 8.42 -16.97 9.74
CA GLU A 109 8.47 -15.58 10.21
C GLU A 109 9.34 -15.45 11.47
N VAL A 110 10.30 -14.52 11.43
CA VAL A 110 11.09 -14.17 12.61
C VAL A 110 10.21 -13.41 13.59
N ARG A 111 10.18 -13.81 14.86
CA ARG A 111 9.51 -12.97 15.87
C ARG A 111 10.41 -11.76 16.15
N SER A 112 9.88 -10.55 15.96
CA SER A 112 10.36 -9.40 16.70
C SER A 112 9.89 -9.57 18.15
N GLY A 113 10.78 -10.03 19.03
CA GLY A 113 10.50 -10.03 20.47
C GLY A 113 10.23 -8.60 20.91
N LYS A 114 9.08 -8.38 21.57
CA LYS A 114 8.78 -7.12 22.23
C LYS A 114 9.51 -7.05 23.57
#